data_AF-A0A231VQK8-F1
#
_entry.id   AF-A0A231VQK8-F1
#
_cell.length_a   1.000
_cell.length_b   1.000
_cell.length_c   1.000
_cell.angle_alpha   90.00
_cell.angle_beta   90.00
_cell.angle_gamma   90.00
#
_symmetry.space_group_name_H-M   'P 1'
#
loop_
_entity.id
_entity.type
_entity.pdbx_description
1 polymer ?
#
loop_
_entity_poly.entity_id
_entity_poly.type
_entity_poly.pdbx_seq_one_letter_code
_entity_poly.pdbx_strand_id
1 'polypeptide(L)'
;LQNGEIQVNYSSNYDSWQANKPTSKTFGTVEGKVKGKKANIRVDAEPHSGKVQIQSGGGKSGYDLDIDIEASTISSRKDIVNWVNKQSELNGLGKGAKEEVIKNMWKAFNWLMQ
;
A
#
# COMPACT_ATOMS: atom_id res chain seq x y z
N LEU A 1 33.25 25.67 29.70
CA LEU A 1 32.22 25.31 28.69
C LEU A 1 32.39 23.82 28.39
N GLN A 2 31.46 22.99 28.84
CA GLN A 2 31.52 21.54 28.62
C GLN A 2 30.81 21.29 27.27
N ASN A 3 31.59 21.06 26.21
CA ASN A 3 31.09 20.62 24.92
C ASN A 3 30.57 19.19 25.08
N GLY A 4 29.26 19.05 25.31
CA GLY A 4 28.57 17.78 25.12
C GLY A 4 28.40 17.54 23.63
N GLU A 5 29.20 16.64 23.06
CA GLU A 5 28.95 16.11 21.72
C GLU A 5 27.56 15.47 21.71
N ILE A 6 26.62 16.12 21.02
CA ILE A 6 25.30 15.56 20.75
C ILE A 6 25.53 14.47 19.69
N GLN A 7 25.60 13.21 20.11
CA GLN A 7 25.55 12.07 19.19
C GLN A 7 24.15 12.00 18.58
N VAL A 8 23.98 12.60 17.40
CA VAL A 8 22.75 12.51 16.62
C VAL A 8 22.73 11.15 15.93
N ASN A 9 22.12 10.17 16.60
CA ASN A 9 22.08 8.79 16.16
C ASN A 9 20.95 8.61 15.12
N TYR A 10 21.20 9.05 13.88
CA TYR A 10 20.22 9.02 12.79
C TYR A 10 19.76 7.59 12.41
N SER A 11 20.58 6.56 12.65
CA SER A 11 20.29 5.17 12.28
C SER A 11 19.39 4.44 13.29
N SER A 12 19.52 4.73 14.59
CA SER A 12 18.75 4.03 15.63
C SER A 12 17.23 4.26 15.59
N ASN A 13 16.77 5.31 14.91
CA ASN A 13 15.34 5.63 14.85
C ASN A 13 14.62 4.85 13.72
N TYR A 14 15.27 4.59 12.59
CA TYR A 14 14.67 3.85 11.48
C TYR A 14 14.43 2.39 11.82
N ASP A 15 15.44 1.70 12.34
CA ASP A 15 15.33 0.28 12.72
C ASP A 15 14.32 0.08 13.86
N SER A 16 14.32 0.99 14.85
CA SER A 16 13.34 0.99 15.96
C SER A 16 11.92 1.29 15.47
N TRP A 17 11.77 2.24 14.55
CA TRP A 17 10.49 2.57 13.94
C TRP A 17 9.94 1.40 13.13
N GLN A 18 10.78 0.73 12.33
CA GLN A 18 10.36 -0.42 11.53
C GLN A 18 9.94 -1.59 12.43
N ALA A 19 10.67 -1.84 13.52
CA ALA A 19 10.35 -2.88 14.49
C ALA A 19 8.99 -2.67 15.22
N ASN A 20 8.56 -1.42 15.39
CA ASN A 20 7.33 -1.07 16.12
C ASN A 20 6.10 -0.88 15.20
N LYS A 21 6.23 -1.11 13.90
CA LYS A 21 5.13 -1.00 12.94
C LYS A 21 4.15 -2.18 13.03
N PRO A 22 2.84 -1.95 12.81
CA PRO A 22 1.88 -3.05 12.70
C PRO A 22 2.23 -3.93 11.49
N THR A 23 1.83 -5.20 11.51
CA THR A 23 2.04 -6.14 10.39
C THR A 23 1.36 -5.66 9.10
N SER A 24 0.22 -4.98 9.23
CA SER A 24 -0.50 -4.37 8.11
C SER A 24 -1.28 -3.13 8.60
N LYS A 25 -1.48 -2.15 7.71
CA LYS A 25 -2.32 -0.96 7.95
C LYS A 25 -3.14 -0.61 6.72
N THR A 26 -4.47 -0.58 6.88
CA THR A 26 -5.40 -0.19 5.81
C THR A 26 -5.46 1.31 5.59
N PHE A 27 -5.40 1.74 4.33
CA PHE A 27 -5.50 3.15 3.91
C PHE A 27 -6.81 3.50 3.23
N GLY A 28 -7.58 2.49 2.83
CA GLY A 28 -8.95 2.66 2.38
C GLY A 28 -9.54 1.40 1.77
N THR A 29 -10.85 1.43 1.58
CA THR A 29 -11.63 0.37 0.94
C THR A 29 -12.48 0.99 -0.16
N VAL A 30 -12.51 0.35 -1.32
CA VAL A 30 -13.29 0.80 -2.48
C VAL A 30 -14.20 -0.35 -2.92
N GLU A 31 -15.48 -0.04 -3.16
CA GLU A 31 -16.39 -1.00 -3.78
C GLU A 31 -16.18 -1.00 -5.30
N GLY A 32 -16.14 -2.20 -5.89
CA GLY A 32 -16.09 -2.31 -7.33
C GLY A 32 -16.24 -3.74 -7.83
N LYS A 33 -15.85 -3.98 -9.08
CA LYS A 33 -15.85 -5.32 -9.66
C LYS A 33 -14.43 -5.82 -9.84
N VAL A 34 -14.12 -6.98 -9.27
CA VAL A 34 -12.91 -7.77 -9.54
C VAL A 34 -13.33 -8.95 -10.39
N LYS A 35 -12.72 -9.10 -11.59
CA LYS A 35 -13.06 -10.18 -12.55
C LYS A 35 -14.58 -10.34 -12.77
N GLY A 36 -15.29 -9.21 -12.83
CA GLY A 36 -16.75 -9.16 -13.07
C GLY A 36 -17.64 -9.35 -11.83
N LYS A 37 -17.09 -9.68 -10.67
CA LYS A 37 -17.85 -9.86 -9.42
C LYS A 37 -17.69 -8.67 -8.48
N LYS A 38 -18.78 -8.28 -7.81
CA LYS A 38 -18.76 -7.21 -6.81
C LYS A 38 -17.86 -7.62 -5.64
N ALA A 39 -16.95 -6.73 -5.24
CA ALA A 39 -15.99 -6.95 -4.17
C ALA A 39 -15.65 -5.63 -3.45
N ASN A 40 -15.25 -5.76 -2.19
CA ASN A 40 -14.65 -4.68 -1.42
C ASN A 40 -13.13 -4.81 -1.50
N ILE A 41 -12.49 -3.84 -2.14
CA ILE A 41 -11.06 -3.82 -2.42
C ILE A 41 -10.39 -2.92 -1.38
N ARG A 42 -9.55 -3.50 -0.54
CA ARG A 42 -8.74 -2.81 0.46
C ARG A 42 -7.35 -2.53 -0.10
N VAL A 43 -6.78 -1.41 0.32
CA VAL A 43 -5.39 -1.05 0.08
C VAL A 43 -4.68 -0.98 1.42
N ASP A 44 -3.68 -1.84 1.58
CA ASP A 44 -2.96 -2.06 2.81
C ASP A 44 -1.47 -1.78 2.61
N ALA A 45 -0.83 -1.18 3.62
CA ALA A 45 0.61 -1.10 3.70
C ALA A 45 1.13 -2.22 4.60
N GLU A 46 2.10 -2.98 4.12
CA GLU A 46 2.77 -4.04 4.85
C GLU A 46 4.24 -3.64 5.10
N PRO A 47 4.56 -3.05 6.27
CA PRO A 47 5.87 -2.45 6.51
C PRO A 47 6.98 -3.48 6.70
N HIS A 48 6.66 -4.68 7.17
CA HIS A 48 7.64 -5.75 7.33
C HIS A 48 8.05 -6.38 6.00
N SER A 49 7.13 -6.43 5.04
CA SER A 49 7.38 -6.93 3.69
C SER A 49 7.73 -5.81 2.69
N GLY A 50 7.58 -4.54 3.08
CA GLY A 50 7.87 -3.38 2.23
C GLY A 50 6.91 -3.22 1.06
N LYS A 51 5.66 -3.70 1.20
CA LYS A 51 4.69 -3.81 0.10
C LYS A 51 3.47 -2.95 0.31
N VAL A 52 2.91 -2.46 -0.80
CA VAL A 52 1.53 -1.97 -0.84
C VAL A 52 0.68 -3.09 -1.44
N GLN A 53 -0.18 -3.67 -0.63
CA GLN A 53 -1.05 -4.77 -1.02
C GLN A 53 -2.44 -4.25 -1.35
N ILE A 54 -3.03 -4.80 -2.41
CA ILE A 54 -4.44 -4.65 -2.75
C ILE A 54 -5.10 -6.01 -2.59
N GLN A 55 -6.09 -6.06 -1.71
CA GLN A 55 -6.74 -7.31 -1.34
C GLN A 55 -8.26 -7.14 -1.33
N SER A 56 -9.00 -8.21 -1.66
CA SER A 56 -10.45 -8.22 -1.50
C SER A 56 -10.87 -9.11 -0.35
N GLY A 57 -11.77 -8.64 0.51
CA GLY A 57 -12.31 -9.46 1.61
C GLY A 57 -13.10 -10.65 1.08
N GLY A 58 -12.68 -11.86 1.44
CA GLY A 58 -13.27 -13.15 1.04
C GLY A 58 -14.75 -13.26 1.41
N GLY A 59 -15.62 -12.96 0.44
CA GLY A 59 -17.00 -13.46 0.41
C GLY A 59 -17.07 -14.81 -0.30
N LYS A 60 -18.20 -15.53 -0.14
CA LYS A 60 -18.54 -16.87 -0.71
C LYS A 60 -18.28 -17.11 -2.21
N SER A 61 -17.73 -16.14 -2.93
CA SER A 61 -17.62 -16.10 -4.38
C SER A 61 -16.36 -16.75 -4.97
N GLY A 62 -15.42 -17.18 -4.13
CA GLY A 62 -14.24 -17.99 -4.51
C GLY A 62 -13.13 -17.24 -5.27
N TYR A 63 -13.13 -15.90 -5.25
CA TYR A 63 -12.07 -15.09 -5.83
C TYR A 63 -11.48 -14.18 -4.78
N ASP A 64 -10.23 -14.46 -4.42
CA ASP A 64 -9.44 -13.60 -3.55
C ASP A 64 -8.55 -12.75 -4.46
N LEU A 65 -8.83 -11.45 -4.54
CA LEU A 65 -7.85 -10.48 -5.01
C LEU A 65 -6.76 -10.42 -3.95
N ASP A 66 -5.54 -10.73 -4.34
CA ASP A 66 -4.34 -10.48 -3.56
C ASP A 66 -3.20 -10.18 -4.52
N ILE A 67 -2.89 -8.89 -4.66
CA ILE A 67 -1.84 -8.39 -5.55
C ILE A 67 -1.08 -7.28 -4.85
N ASP A 68 0.22 -7.22 -5.07
CA ASP A 68 1.08 -6.26 -4.40
C ASP A 68 2.09 -5.60 -5.34
N ILE A 69 2.55 -4.42 -4.90
CA ILE A 69 3.68 -3.73 -5.49
C ILE A 69 4.69 -3.44 -4.37
N GLU A 70 5.95 -3.77 -4.63
CA GLU A 70 7.05 -3.46 -3.71
C GLU A 70 7.30 -1.94 -3.70
N ALA A 71 7.37 -1.35 -2.50
CA ALA A 71 7.58 0.09 -2.34
C ALA A 71 8.91 0.55 -2.96
N SER A 72 9.94 -0.31 -2.95
CA SER A 72 11.24 -0.09 -3.60
C SER A 72 11.14 0.18 -5.11
N THR A 73 10.07 -0.27 -5.77
CA THR A 73 9.85 -0.08 -7.21
C THR A 73 9.07 1.20 -7.54
N ILE A 74 8.57 1.91 -6.52
CA ILE A 74 7.76 3.11 -6.66
C ILE A 74 8.65 4.33 -6.45
N SER A 75 8.90 5.09 -7.52
CA SER A 75 9.59 6.39 -7.42
C SER A 75 8.62 7.56 -7.47
N SER A 76 7.42 7.34 -8.01
CA SER A 76 6.43 8.38 -8.23
C SER A 76 5.00 7.83 -8.23
N ARG A 77 4.01 8.72 -8.06
CA ARG A 77 2.60 8.36 -8.22
C ARG A 77 2.27 7.79 -9.60
N LYS A 78 3.05 8.16 -10.64
CA LYS A 78 2.86 7.64 -12.00
C LYS A 78 3.15 6.14 -12.07
N ASP A 79 4.09 5.63 -11.29
CA ASP A 79 4.41 4.20 -11.25
C ASP A 79 3.23 3.39 -10.70
N ILE A 80 2.56 3.92 -9.66
CA ILE A 80 1.32 3.35 -9.12
C ILE A 80 0.21 3.35 -10.18
N VAL A 81 -0.01 4.47 -10.87
CA VAL A 81 -1.03 4.57 -11.94
C VAL A 81 -0.77 3.52 -13.03
N ASN A 82 0.49 3.42 -13.48
CA ASN A 82 0.89 2.47 -14.51
C ASN A 82 0.70 1.02 -14.04
N TRP A 83 1.10 0.72 -12.81
CA TRP A 83 0.94 -0.60 -12.24
C TRP A 83 -0.53 -0.98 -12.12
N VAL A 84 -1.38 -0.11 -11.56
CA VAL A 84 -2.85 -0.35 -11.44
C VAL A 84 -3.48 -0.62 -12.80
N ASN A 85 -3.08 0.11 -13.84
CA ASN A 85 -3.62 -0.07 -15.19
C ASN A 85 -3.15 -1.36 -15.87
N LYS A 86 -2.08 -2.00 -15.39
CA LYS A 86 -1.60 -3.30 -15.90
C LYS A 86 -2.29 -4.49 -15.22
N GLN A 87 -2.94 -4.30 -14.08
CA GLN A 87 -3.56 -5.39 -13.32
C GLN A 87 -4.91 -5.79 -13.92
N SER A 88 -4.96 -6.98 -14.50
CA SER A 88 -6.15 -7.51 -15.16
C SER A 88 -7.34 -7.64 -14.20
N GLU A 89 -7.06 -7.94 -12.94
CA GLU A 89 -7.95 -8.05 -11.80
C GLU A 89 -8.75 -6.77 -11.57
N LEU A 90 -8.12 -5.62 -11.82
CA LEU A 90 -8.65 -4.29 -11.55
C LEU A 90 -9.34 -3.69 -12.79
N ASN A 91 -9.35 -4.36 -13.95
CA ASN A 91 -9.98 -3.85 -15.16
C ASN A 91 -11.50 -3.67 -15.03
N GLY A 92 -12.14 -4.42 -14.11
CA GLY A 92 -13.56 -4.27 -13.80
C GLY A 92 -13.90 -3.03 -12.97
N LEU A 93 -12.90 -2.30 -12.45
CA LEU A 93 -13.13 -1.08 -11.70
C LEU A 93 -13.48 0.08 -12.62
N GLY A 94 -14.53 0.82 -12.25
CA GLY A 94 -14.85 2.09 -12.87
C GLY A 94 -13.75 3.13 -12.61
N LYS A 95 -13.73 4.19 -13.42
CA LYS A 95 -12.71 5.26 -13.35
C LYS A 95 -12.55 5.84 -11.95
N GLY A 96 -13.65 6.21 -11.29
CA GLY A 96 -13.61 6.76 -9.92
C GLY A 96 -13.05 5.78 -8.89
N ALA A 97 -13.43 4.51 -8.97
CA ALA A 97 -12.91 3.46 -8.09
C ALA A 97 -11.40 3.25 -8.30
N LYS A 98 -10.92 3.27 -9.56
CA LYS A 98 -9.47 3.20 -9.86
C LYS A 98 -8.72 4.40 -9.29
N GLU A 99 -9.24 5.61 -9.45
CA GLU A 99 -8.62 6.83 -8.92
C GLU A 99 -8.52 6.79 -7.38
N GLU A 100 -9.52 6.24 -6.71
CA GLU A 100 -9.51 6.08 -5.26
C GLU A 100 -8.53 5.00 -4.78
N VAL A 101 -8.43 3.87 -5.49
CA VAL A 101 -7.37 2.86 -5.26
C VAL A 101 -5.99 3.50 -5.39
N ILE A 102 -5.72 4.22 -6.48
CA ILE A 102 -4.42 4.91 -6.70
C ILE A 102 -4.14 5.92 -5.59
N LYS A 103 -5.15 6.68 -5.16
CA LYS A 103 -5.03 7.64 -4.05
C LYS A 103 -4.67 6.94 -2.74
N ASN A 104 -5.30 5.82 -2.43
CA ASN A 104 -5.03 5.07 -1.20
C ASN A 104 -3.67 4.36 -1.24
N MET A 105 -3.26 3.85 -2.40
CA MET A 105 -1.92 3.29 -2.60
C MET A 105 -0.82 4.34 -2.40
N TRP A 106 -1.02 5.56 -2.90
CA TRP A 106 -0.06 6.64 -2.70
C TRP A 106 0.09 7.02 -1.22
N LYS A 107 -1.01 7.01 -0.46
CA LYS A 107 -0.95 7.22 1.00
C LYS A 107 -0.22 6.07 1.71
N ALA A 108 -0.50 4.83 1.32
CA ALA A 108 0.14 3.63 1.88
C ALA A 108 1.65 3.68 1.65
N PHE A 109 2.08 3.94 0.41
CA PHE A 109 3.48 4.13 0.03
C PHE A 109 4.16 5.24 0.87
N ASN A 110 3.59 6.44 0.94
CA ASN A 110 4.19 7.53 1.72
C ASN A 110 4.30 7.22 3.21
N TRP A 111 3.47 6.33 3.74
CA TRP A 111 3.60 5.88 5.14
C TRP A 111 4.66 4.79 5.32
N LEU A 112 4.92 3.98 4.29
CA LEU A 112 6.02 3.02 4.27
C LEU A 112 7.40 3.70 4.18
N MET A 113 7.47 4.84 3.49
CA MET A 113 8.72 5.59 3.28
C MET A 113 9.03 6.64 4.35
N GLN A 114 8.26 6.68 5.43
CA GLN A 114 8.43 7.63 6.54
C GLN A 114 9.56 7.26 7.49
#